data_AF-A0A0C9UIA0-F1
#
_entry.id   AF-A0A0C9UIA0-F1
#
_cell.length_a   1.000
_cell.length_b   1.000
_cell.length_c   1.000
_cell.angle_alpha   90.00
_cell.angle_beta   90.00
_cell.angle_gamma   90.00
#
_symmetry.space_group_name_H-M   'P 1'
#
loop_
_entity.id
_entity.type
_entity.pdbx_description
1 polymer ?
#
loop_
_entity_poly.entity_id
_entity_poly.type
_entity_poly.pdbx_seq_one_letter_code
_entity_poly.pdbx_strand_id
1 'polypeptide(L)'
;ATYKVTDSVSGTGFLSSFSHQAIADPTHGRVNYLSQADALAKNITYASGNTFIIQADSKTVLSASGPGRNSARISSNKQYSTHVVIMDIRHMPEGCGTWPAAWEFGPNWPNEVDIIEGVNGVGVNQATLHTGAGCTMPSTTTQTG
;
A
#
# COMPACT_ATOMS: atom_id res chain seq x y z
N ALA A 1 22.54 13.55 6.33
CA ALA A 1 21.74 14.73 5.95
C ALA A 1 20.80 15.08 7.09
N THR A 2 20.31 16.32 7.16
CA THR A 2 19.31 16.75 8.16
C THR A 2 17.98 17.00 7.45
N TYR A 3 16.91 16.36 7.93
CA TYR A 3 15.55 16.49 7.37
C TYR A 3 14.63 17.24 8.34
N LYS A 4 13.54 17.81 7.81
CA LYS A 4 12.45 18.41 8.59
C LYS A 4 11.12 17.78 8.18
N VAL A 5 10.20 17.68 9.14
CA VAL A 5 8.85 17.17 8.88
C VAL A 5 8.15 18.11 7.90
N THR A 6 7.66 17.53 6.80
CA THR A 6 6.90 18.26 5.76
C THR A 6 5.42 17.90 5.80
N ASP A 7 5.11 16.63 6.07
CA ASP A 7 3.76 16.11 6.19
C ASP A 7 3.67 15.21 7.43
N SER A 8 2.52 15.22 8.09
CA SER A 8 2.17 14.31 9.17
C SER A 8 0.72 13.90 9.01
N VAL A 9 0.48 12.62 8.73
CA VAL A 9 -0.84 12.09 8.38
C VAL A 9 -1.21 11.02 9.39
N SER A 10 -2.37 11.18 10.04
CA SER A 10 -2.91 10.21 10.99
C SER A 10 -4.44 10.22 10.98
N GLY A 11 -5.04 9.09 11.35
CA GLY A 11 -6.50 8.97 11.48
C GLY A 11 -7.26 9.42 10.22
N THR A 12 -8.18 10.36 10.39
CA THR A 12 -8.99 10.90 9.29
C THR A 12 -8.18 11.72 8.28
N GLY A 13 -6.95 12.16 8.63
CA GLY A 13 -6.07 12.88 7.71
C GLY A 13 -5.69 12.07 6.47
N PHE A 14 -5.74 10.73 6.53
CA PHE A 14 -5.54 9.88 5.36
C PHE A 14 -6.64 10.08 4.31
N LEU A 15 -7.88 10.39 4.71
CA LEU A 15 -9.03 10.56 3.82
C LEU A 15 -8.95 11.82 2.93
N SER A 16 -8.05 12.75 3.25
CA SER A 16 -7.80 13.96 2.47
C SER A 16 -6.38 14.01 1.90
N SER A 17 -5.41 13.33 2.50
CA SER A 17 -4.02 13.29 2.04
C SER A 17 -3.78 12.22 0.97
N PHE A 18 -4.66 11.21 0.89
CA PHE A 18 -4.62 10.13 -0.08
C PHE A 18 -5.93 10.03 -0.85
N SER A 19 -5.86 9.47 -2.05
CA SER A 19 -7.00 9.13 -2.89
C SER A 19 -7.18 7.62 -2.97
N HIS A 20 -8.41 7.14 -2.78
CA HIS A 20 -8.77 5.74 -3.03
C HIS A 20 -8.83 5.48 -4.54
N GLN A 21 -8.15 4.44 -5.00
CA GLN A 21 -8.07 4.08 -6.41
C GLN A 21 -9.06 2.97 -6.74
N ALA A 22 -10.26 3.34 -7.22
CA ALA A 22 -11.27 2.41 -7.73
C ALA A 22 -10.93 1.99 -9.17
N ILE A 23 -9.86 1.20 -9.30
CA ILE A 23 -9.30 0.75 -10.59
C ILE A 23 -9.28 -0.77 -10.67
N ALA A 24 -9.18 -1.30 -11.90
CA ALA A 24 -8.77 -2.68 -12.11
C ALA A 24 -7.35 -2.88 -11.57
N ASP A 25 -7.09 -4.02 -10.94
CA ASP A 25 -5.80 -4.29 -10.31
C ASP A 25 -4.70 -4.46 -11.37
N PRO A 26 -3.65 -3.61 -11.37
CA PRO A 26 -2.54 -3.73 -12.32
C PRO A 26 -1.77 -5.06 -12.23
N THR A 27 -1.82 -5.73 -11.06
CA THR A 27 -1.18 -7.06 -10.87
C THR A 27 -2.15 -8.21 -11.11
N HIS A 28 -3.39 -7.91 -11.54
CA HIS A 28 -4.40 -8.88 -11.94
C HIS A 28 -4.88 -9.81 -10.81
N GLY A 29 -4.87 -9.34 -9.56
CA GLY A 29 -5.34 -10.07 -8.39
C GLY A 29 -6.86 -10.27 -8.35
N ARG A 30 -7.32 -11.18 -7.48
CA ARG A 30 -8.75 -11.44 -7.23
C ARG A 30 -9.34 -10.40 -6.26
N VAL A 31 -9.25 -9.14 -6.63
CA VAL A 31 -9.63 -7.99 -5.80
C VAL A 31 -10.65 -7.08 -6.52
N ASN A 32 -11.46 -6.36 -5.74
CA ASN A 32 -12.27 -5.25 -6.21
C ASN A 32 -11.92 -4.01 -5.37
N TYR A 33 -11.17 -3.07 -5.94
CA TYR A 33 -10.79 -1.85 -5.21
C TYR A 33 -11.95 -0.85 -5.21
N LEU A 34 -12.33 -0.44 -4.00
CA LEU A 34 -13.47 0.44 -3.78
C LEU A 34 -13.12 1.93 -3.84
N SER A 35 -14.11 2.74 -4.19
CA SER A 35 -14.06 4.20 -3.99
C SER A 35 -13.98 4.52 -2.49
N GLN A 36 -13.54 5.73 -2.14
CA GLN A 36 -13.49 6.15 -0.73
C GLN A 36 -14.87 6.07 -0.06
N ALA A 37 -15.93 6.50 -0.76
CA ALA A 37 -17.28 6.48 -0.23
C ALA A 37 -17.76 5.05 0.05
N ASP A 38 -17.54 4.13 -0.89
CA ASP A 38 -17.92 2.73 -0.73
C ASP A 38 -17.08 2.02 0.33
N ALA A 39 -15.78 2.31 0.39
CA ALA A 39 -14.87 1.73 1.37
C ALA A 39 -15.26 2.14 2.80
N LEU A 40 -15.63 3.41 3.01
CA LEU A 40 -16.16 3.89 4.29
C LEU A 40 -17.52 3.26 4.61
N ALA A 41 -18.45 3.26 3.66
CA ALA A 41 -19.80 2.71 3.85
C ALA A 41 -19.80 1.21 4.17
N LYS A 42 -18.84 0.46 3.61
CA LYS A 42 -18.68 -0.98 3.83
C LYS A 42 -17.68 -1.32 4.95
N ASN A 43 -17.12 -0.31 5.62
CA ASN A 43 -16.09 -0.47 6.66
C ASN A 43 -14.86 -1.27 6.18
N ILE A 44 -14.50 -1.10 4.91
CA ILE A 44 -13.22 -1.55 4.31
C ILE A 44 -12.12 -0.55 4.67
N THR A 45 -12.47 0.73 4.74
CA THR A 45 -11.63 1.77 5.31
C THR A 45 -12.29 2.31 6.58
N TYR A 46 -11.52 2.46 7.66
CA TYR A 46 -11.96 3.07 8.91
C TYR A 46 -10.91 4.07 9.38
N ALA A 47 -11.35 5.25 9.83
CA ALA A 47 -10.47 6.31 10.28
C ALA A 47 -11.06 7.01 11.51
N SER A 48 -10.33 6.99 12.64
CA SER A 48 -10.76 7.64 13.88
C SER A 48 -9.57 7.89 14.81
N GLY A 49 -9.55 9.04 15.49
CA GLY A 49 -8.46 9.44 16.37
C GLY A 49 -7.11 9.40 15.64
N ASN A 50 -6.16 8.61 16.17
CA ASN A 50 -4.84 8.38 15.58
C ASN A 50 -4.74 7.05 14.80
N THR A 51 -5.88 6.48 14.40
CA THR A 51 -5.96 5.15 13.80
C THR A 51 -6.61 5.23 12.43
N PHE A 52 -5.91 4.63 11.46
CA PHE A 52 -6.40 4.42 10.11
C PHE A 52 -6.26 2.95 9.78
N ILE A 53 -7.32 2.35 9.25
CA ILE A 53 -7.41 0.92 8.92
C ILE A 53 -7.86 0.82 7.48
N ILE A 54 -7.12 0.00 6.71
CA ILE A 54 -7.59 -0.60 5.47
C ILE A 54 -7.66 -2.11 5.71
N GLN A 55 -8.79 -2.73 5.37
CA GLN A 55 -9.01 -4.17 5.53
C GLN A 55 -9.77 -4.75 4.34
N ALA A 56 -9.58 -6.03 4.06
CA ALA A 56 -10.38 -6.74 3.06
C ALA A 56 -11.77 -7.10 3.62
N ASP A 57 -12.75 -7.30 2.74
CA ASP A 57 -14.04 -7.88 3.11
C ASP A 57 -13.84 -9.30 3.65
N SER A 58 -14.14 -9.50 4.93
CA SER A 58 -14.02 -10.78 5.62
C SER A 58 -15.35 -11.51 5.84
N LYS A 59 -16.46 -11.01 5.28
CA LYS A 59 -17.82 -11.52 5.53
C LYS A 59 -18.43 -12.18 4.30
N THR A 60 -18.14 -11.67 3.11
CA THR A 60 -18.81 -12.13 1.89
C THR A 60 -18.16 -13.40 1.35
N VAL A 61 -18.99 -14.40 1.07
CA VAL A 61 -18.64 -15.55 0.21
C VAL A 61 -18.84 -15.12 -1.24
N LEU A 62 -17.75 -15.16 -2.02
CA LEU A 62 -17.77 -14.67 -3.39
C LEU A 62 -18.33 -15.72 -4.35
N SER A 63 -19.06 -15.26 -5.37
CA SER A 63 -19.31 -16.07 -6.57
C SER A 63 -18.04 -16.18 -7.41
N ALA A 64 -17.83 -17.34 -8.04
CA ALA A 64 -16.71 -17.56 -8.96
C ALA A 64 -16.77 -16.63 -10.20
N SER A 65 -17.97 -16.30 -10.67
CA SER A 65 -18.19 -15.41 -11.82
C SER A 65 -18.32 -13.93 -11.45
N GLY A 66 -18.36 -13.60 -10.15
CA GLY A 66 -18.48 -12.23 -9.67
C GLY A 66 -17.15 -11.46 -9.65
N PRO A 67 -17.14 -10.23 -9.11
CA PRO A 67 -15.90 -9.49 -8.86
C PRO A 67 -15.03 -10.15 -7.78
N GLY A 68 -13.79 -9.66 -7.64
CA GLY A 68 -12.89 -10.06 -6.57
C GLY A 68 -13.33 -9.60 -5.18
N ARG A 69 -12.56 -9.95 -4.15
CA ARG A 69 -12.84 -9.54 -2.76
C ARG A 69 -12.69 -8.03 -2.64
N ASN A 70 -13.67 -7.36 -2.02
CA ASN A 70 -13.56 -5.92 -1.80
C ASN A 70 -12.35 -5.60 -0.93
N SER A 71 -11.57 -4.60 -1.35
CA SER A 71 -10.42 -4.05 -0.63
C SER A 71 -10.27 -2.57 -0.98
N ALA A 72 -9.25 -1.91 -0.45
CA ALA A 72 -8.89 -0.55 -0.84
C ALA A 72 -7.40 -0.47 -1.22
N ARG A 73 -7.12 0.39 -2.20
CA ARG A 73 -5.80 0.86 -2.60
C ARG A 73 -5.84 2.37 -2.49
N ILE A 74 -4.88 2.95 -1.77
CA ILE A 74 -4.78 4.41 -1.63
C ILE A 74 -3.45 4.90 -2.18
N SER A 75 -3.44 6.10 -2.74
CA SER A 75 -2.23 6.75 -3.27
C SER A 75 -2.16 8.18 -2.73
N SER A 76 -0.97 8.61 -2.33
CA SER A 76 -0.79 9.97 -1.82
C SER A 76 -1.15 10.99 -2.91
N ASN A 77 -1.78 12.09 -2.49
CA ASN A 77 -2.09 13.19 -3.39
C ASN A 77 -0.83 14.01 -3.70
N LYS A 78 0.12 14.05 -2.77
CA LYS A 78 1.45 14.64 -2.95
C LYS A 78 2.43 13.61 -3.50
N GLN A 79 3.41 14.11 -4.24
CA GLN A 79 4.55 13.35 -4.74
C GLN A 79 5.82 13.85 -4.07
N TYR A 80 6.78 12.96 -3.91
CA TYR A 80 8.05 13.23 -3.25
C TYR A 80 9.20 12.77 -4.14
N SER A 81 10.30 13.50 -4.10
CA SER A 81 11.56 13.08 -4.70
C SER A 81 12.52 12.66 -3.59
N THR A 82 13.55 13.45 -3.30
CA THR A 82 14.43 13.22 -2.16
C THR A 82 13.70 13.51 -0.86
N HIS A 83 13.37 12.48 -0.10
CA HIS A 83 12.66 12.62 1.17
C HIS A 83 12.97 11.45 2.11
N VAL A 84 12.36 11.48 3.29
CA VAL A 84 12.32 10.37 4.25
C VAL A 84 10.86 10.11 4.57
N VAL A 85 10.43 8.85 4.45
CA VAL A 85 9.12 8.39 4.87
C VAL A 85 9.24 7.60 6.17
N ILE A 86 8.34 7.85 7.12
CA ILE A 86 8.24 7.09 8.37
C ILE A 86 6.82 6.56 8.45
N MET A 87 6.68 5.24 8.55
CA MET A 87 5.40 4.55 8.67
C MET A 87 5.32 3.85 10.03
N ASP A 88 4.51 4.38 10.94
CA ASP A 88 4.18 3.72 12.21
C ASP A 88 2.96 2.81 12.00
N ILE A 89 3.24 1.52 11.74
CA ILE A 89 2.23 0.50 11.39
C ILE A 89 2.08 -0.48 12.55
N ARG A 90 0.88 -0.49 13.15
CA ARG A 90 0.57 -1.38 14.29
C ARG A 90 0.25 -2.81 13.88
N HIS A 91 -0.26 -3.01 12.66
CA HIS A 91 -0.66 -4.30 12.12
C HIS A 91 -0.65 -4.25 10.59
N MET A 92 -0.33 -5.37 9.93
CA MET A 92 -0.39 -5.53 8.47
C MET A 92 -1.27 -6.73 8.09
N PRO A 93 -1.83 -6.79 6.88
CA PRO A 93 -2.66 -7.92 6.46
C PRO A 93 -1.91 -9.27 6.51
N GLU A 94 -2.64 -10.32 6.88
CA GLU A 94 -2.13 -11.69 6.95
C GLU A 94 -3.16 -12.69 6.39
N GLY A 95 -2.69 -13.89 6.04
CA GLY A 95 -3.53 -14.99 5.56
C GLY A 95 -3.21 -15.42 4.12
N CYS A 96 -3.61 -16.66 3.78
CA CYS A 96 -3.41 -17.22 2.44
C CYS A 96 -4.11 -16.39 1.36
N GLY A 97 -3.45 -16.18 0.23
CA GLY A 97 -3.96 -15.38 -0.89
C GLY A 97 -3.91 -13.86 -0.69
N THR A 98 -3.40 -13.38 0.46
CA THR A 98 -3.16 -11.93 0.65
C THR A 98 -1.84 -11.51 -0.01
N TRP A 99 -1.81 -10.28 -0.52
CA TRP A 99 -0.60 -9.61 -1.01
C TRP A 99 -0.66 -8.14 -0.57
N PRO A 100 -0.27 -7.82 0.68
CA PRO A 100 -0.16 -6.44 1.13
C PRO A 100 1.11 -5.77 0.60
N ALA A 101 1.01 -4.46 0.32
CA ALA A 101 2.15 -3.64 -0.02
C ALA A 101 2.02 -2.21 0.55
N ALA A 102 3.13 -1.65 1.03
CA ALA A 102 3.34 -0.22 1.24
C ALA A 102 4.61 0.17 0.47
N TRP A 103 4.42 0.97 -0.57
CA TRP A 103 5.39 1.18 -1.63
C TRP A 103 5.23 2.58 -2.22
N GLU A 104 6.22 3.02 -2.98
CA GLU A 104 6.20 4.27 -3.72
C GLU A 104 6.50 4.02 -5.19
N PHE A 105 5.91 4.84 -6.07
CA PHE A 105 6.16 4.77 -7.51
C PHE A 105 6.26 6.14 -8.14
N GLY A 106 7.10 6.22 -9.16
CA GLY A 106 7.23 7.38 -10.02
C GLY A 106 6.21 7.39 -11.16
N PRO A 107 6.03 8.55 -11.83
CA PRO A 107 5.09 8.69 -12.94
C PRO A 107 5.39 7.80 -14.15
N ASN A 108 6.62 7.30 -14.26
CA ASN A 108 7.07 6.42 -15.33
C ASN A 108 7.47 5.07 -14.73
N TRP A 109 6.58 4.09 -14.76
CA TRP A 109 6.93 2.69 -14.46
C TRP A 109 8.10 2.26 -15.37
N PRO A 110 9.12 1.52 -14.89
CA PRO A 110 9.15 0.73 -13.66
C PRO A 110 9.74 1.39 -12.41
N ASN A 111 9.88 2.72 -12.32
CA ASN A 111 10.55 3.33 -11.16
C ASN A 111 9.70 3.22 -9.88
N GLU A 112 10.04 2.27 -9.00
CA GLU A 112 9.26 1.90 -7.83
C GLU A 112 10.13 1.32 -6.72
N VAL A 113 9.71 1.55 -5.47
CA VAL A 113 10.33 1.01 -4.25
C VAL A 113 9.27 0.36 -3.37
N ASP A 114 9.43 -0.94 -3.17
CA ASP A 114 8.63 -1.72 -2.24
C ASP A 114 9.28 -1.66 -0.87
N ILE A 115 8.63 -0.98 0.08
CA ILE A 115 9.16 -0.79 1.43
C ILE A 115 8.68 -1.93 2.32
N ILE A 116 7.39 -2.25 2.21
CA ILE A 116 6.77 -3.41 2.85
C ILE A 116 6.04 -4.20 1.78
N GLU A 117 6.41 -5.45 1.57
CA GLU A 117 5.74 -6.34 0.63
C GLU A 117 5.90 -7.82 1.02
N GLY A 118 4.87 -8.60 0.76
CA GLY A 118 4.90 -10.06 0.89
C GLY A 118 3.61 -10.70 0.39
N VAL A 119 3.62 -12.03 0.28
CA VAL A 119 2.46 -12.80 -0.19
C VAL A 119 2.12 -13.96 0.75
N ASN A 120 0.83 -14.28 0.81
CA ASN A 120 0.26 -15.43 1.52
C ASN A 120 0.49 -15.47 3.03
N GLY A 121 0.94 -14.36 3.65
CA GLY A 121 1.35 -14.33 5.05
C GLY A 121 2.60 -15.17 5.33
N VAL A 122 3.48 -15.33 4.34
CA VAL A 122 4.67 -16.19 4.44
C VAL A 122 5.95 -15.36 4.41
N GLY A 123 6.88 -15.72 5.30
CA GLY A 123 8.26 -15.26 5.25
C GLY A 123 8.48 -13.92 5.94
N VAL A 124 9.55 -13.26 5.53
CA VAL A 124 9.94 -11.92 5.97
C VAL A 124 9.60 -10.89 4.89
N ASN A 125 9.60 -9.62 5.27
CA ASN A 125 9.43 -8.52 4.34
C ASN A 125 10.38 -8.62 3.13
N GLN A 126 9.88 -8.31 1.94
CA GLN A 126 10.66 -8.21 0.72
C GLN A 126 10.76 -6.74 0.30
N ALA A 127 11.88 -6.10 0.64
CA ALA A 127 12.16 -4.74 0.19
C ALA A 127 12.82 -4.79 -1.20
N THR A 128 12.18 -4.19 -2.20
CA THR A 128 12.54 -4.36 -3.61
C THR A 128 12.62 -3.01 -4.32
N LEU A 129 13.47 -2.93 -5.36
CA LEU A 129 13.49 -1.83 -6.30
C LEU A 129 13.11 -2.34 -7.69
N HIS A 130 12.12 -1.71 -8.29
CA HIS A 130 11.83 -1.84 -9.70
C HIS A 130 12.44 -0.62 -10.41
N THR A 131 13.19 -0.86 -11.49
CA THR A 131 13.94 0.19 -12.19
C THR A 131 14.02 -0.06 -13.69
N GLY A 132 14.33 1.01 -14.44
CA GLY A 132 14.72 0.88 -15.84
C GLY A 132 16.06 0.14 -16.01
N ALA A 133 16.51 0.05 -17.26
CA ALA A 133 17.76 -0.62 -17.60
C ALA A 133 18.99 0.05 -16.94
N GLY A 134 19.97 -0.76 -16.55
CA GLY A 134 21.27 -0.29 -16.07
C GLY A 134 21.36 0.01 -14.57
N CYS A 135 20.33 -0.29 -13.77
CA CYS A 135 20.42 -0.23 -12.31
C CYS A 135 20.74 -1.62 -11.74
N THR A 136 21.84 -1.73 -11.00
CA THR A 136 22.26 -2.97 -10.34
C THR A 136 22.76 -2.66 -8.94
N MET A 137 22.51 -3.55 -7.99
CA MET A 137 23.07 -3.45 -6.64
C MET A 137 24.37 -4.25 -6.53
N PRO A 138 25.37 -3.76 -5.78
CA PRO A 138 26.55 -4.56 -5.44
C PRO A 138 26.17 -5.85 -4.70
N SER A 139 26.96 -6.91 -4.86
CA SER A 139 26.74 -8.19 -4.19
C SER A 139 26.83 -8.10 -2.66
N THR A 140 27.53 -7.09 -2.14
CA THR A 140 27.66 -6.80 -0.72
C THR A 140 27.30 -5.35 -0.49
N THR A 141 26.30 -5.11 0.35
CA THR A 141 25.95 -3.77 0.81
C THR A 141 25.67 -3.81 2.29
N THR A 142 26.16 -2.82 3.03
CA THR A 142 25.78 -2.63 4.43
C THR A 142 24.36 -2.09 4.48
N GLN A 143 23.42 -2.91 4.90
CA GLN A 143 22.05 -2.49 5.19
C GLN A 143 21.99 -2.10 6.66
N THR A 144 21.80 -0.82 6.95
CA THR A 144 21.88 -0.31 8.33
C THR A 144 20.58 -0.44 9.11
N GLY A 145 19.45 -0.66 8.44
CA GLY A 145 18.12 -0.54 9.04
C GLY A 145 17.78 0.92 9.30
#